data_AF-A0A967TGN5-F1
#
_entry.id   AF-A0A967TGN5-F1
#
_cell.length_a   1.000
_cell.length_b   1.000
_cell.length_c   1.000
_cell.angle_alpha   90.00
_cell.angle_beta   90.00
_cell.angle_gamma   90.00
#
_symmetry.space_group_name_H-M   'P 1'
#
loop_
_entity.id
_entity.type
_entity.pdbx_description
1 polymer ?
#
loop_
_entity_poly.entity_id
_entity_poly.type
_entity_poly.pdbx_seq_one_letter_code
_entity_poly.pdbx_strand_id
1 'polypeptide(L)' 'MATGPKFVLVAGEASGDQLGAALIGELQKRFGGARFFGIGGSRM' A
#
# COMPACT_ATOMS: atom_id res chain seq x y z
N MET A 1 1.33 9.07 21.03
CA MET A 1 0.55 8.47 19.92
C MET A 1 1.55 8.01 18.87
N ALA A 2 1.90 6.72 18.83
CA ALA A 2 2.93 6.27 17.90
C ALA A 2 2.40 6.34 16.46
N THR A 3 2.96 7.24 15.65
CA THR A 3 2.62 7.38 14.24
C THR A 3 3.35 6.30 13.45
N GLY A 4 2.63 5.29 12.95
CA GLY A 4 3.18 4.27 12.07
C GLY A 4 3.69 4.85 10.73
N PRO A 5 4.45 4.05 9.97
CA PRO A 5 5.04 4.51 8.70
C PRO A 5 3.97 4.91 7.68
N LYS A 6 4.31 5.87 6.83
CA LYS A 6 3.47 6.37 5.74
C LYS A 6 4.06 5.92 4.41
N PHE A 7 3.28 5.17 3.64
CA PHE A 7 3.69 4.66 2.33
C PHE A 7 2.88 5.34 1.22
N VAL A 8 3.55 5.70 0.13
CA VAL A 8 2.91 6.12 -1.11
C VAL A 8 3.22 5.09 -2.19
N LEU A 9 2.19 4.59 -2.88
CA LEU A 9 2.33 3.65 -3.99
C LEU A 9 1.70 4.25 -5.26
N VAL A 10 2.37 4.11 -6.39
CA VAL A 10 1.87 4.55 -7.70
C VAL A 10 1.97 3.40 -8.67
N ALA A 11 0.82 2.92 -9.16
CA ALA A 11 0.73 1.88 -10.19
C ALA A 11 0.04 2.44 -11.44
N GLY A 12 0.74 2.37 -12.58
CA GLY A 12 0.24 2.84 -13.88
C GLY A 12 -0.44 1.76 -14.74
N GLU A 13 -0.35 0.49 -14.33
CA GLU A 13 -0.86 -0.66 -15.08
C GLU A 13 -1.50 -1.68 -14.12
N ALA A 14 -2.36 -2.55 -14.66
CA ALA A 14 -3.09 -3.55 -13.86
C ALA A 14 -2.18 -4.55 -13.14
N SER A 15 -1.00 -4.85 -13.70
CA SER A 15 0.03 -5.68 -13.06
C SER A 15 0.59 -4.99 -11.80
N GLY A 16 0.88 -3.69 -11.89
CA GLY A 16 1.33 -2.88 -10.76
C GLY A 16 0.28 -2.76 -9.66
N ASP A 17 -1.00 -2.67 -10.03
CA ASP A 17 -2.13 -2.64 -9.09
C ASP A 17 -2.23 -3.95 -8.28
N GLN A 18 -2.10 -5.11 -8.94
CA GLN A 18 -2.06 -6.41 -8.25
C GLN A 18 -0.89 -6.52 -7.27
N LEU A 19 0.31 -6.14 -7.72
CA LEU A 19 1.52 -6.23 -6.90
C LEU A 19 1.46 -5.25 -5.72
N GLY A 20 0.96 -4.04 -5.97
CA GLY A 20 0.77 -3.02 -4.94
C GLY A 20 -0.21 -3.47 -3.86
N ALA A 21 -1.34 -4.07 -4.24
CA ALA A 21 -2.31 -4.61 -3.28
C ALA A 21 -1.69 -5.70 -2.39
N ALA A 22 -0.93 -6.63 -2.97
CA ALA A 22 -0.22 -7.66 -2.21
C ALA A 22 0.82 -7.06 -1.24
N LEU A 23 1.57 -6.07 -1.70
CA LEU A 23 2.56 -5.36 -0.89
C LEU A 23 1.91 -4.60 0.29
N ILE A 24 0.79 -3.91 0.06
CA ILE A 24 0.03 -3.22 1.12
C ILE A 24 -0.37 -4.22 2.21
N GLY A 25 -0.89 -5.40 1.82
CA GLY A 25 -1.29 -6.45 2.75
C GLY A 25 -0.14 -6.92 3.65
N GLU A 26 1.05 -7.15 3.08
CA GLU A 26 2.23 -7.54 3.86
C GLU A 26 2.77 -6.41 4.74
N LEU A 27 2.74 -5.17 4.27
CA LEU A 27 3.15 -4.00 5.05
C LEU A 27 2.21 -3.74 6.23
N GLN A 28 0.91 -3.95 6.08
CA GLN A 28 -0.06 -3.85 7.17
C GLN A 28 0.19 -4.87 8.27
N LYS A 29 0.53 -6.12 7.91
CA LYS A 29 0.90 -7.17 8.87
C LYS A 29 2.17 -6.82 9.64
N ARG A 30 3.15 -6.25 8.95
CA ARG A 30 4.47 -5.92 9.53
C ARG A 30 4.43 -4.66 10.40
N PHE A 31 3.65 -3.66 10.01
CA PHE A 31 3.67 -2.33 10.63
C PHE A 31 2.29 -1.95 11.18
N GLY A 32 2.10 -2.18 12.47
CA GLY A 32 0.93 -1.71 13.19
C GLY A 32 0.77 -0.18 13.07
N GLY A 33 -0.37 0.27 12.54
CA GLY A 33 -0.68 1.68 12.34
C GLY A 33 -0.07 2.31 11.07
N ALA A 34 0.39 1.51 10.11
CA ALA A 34 0.80 2.01 8.80
C ALA A 34 -0.34 2.71 8.06
N ARG A 35 -0.01 3.76 7.30
CA ARG A 35 -0.94 4.53 6.47
C ARG A 35 -0.50 4.50 5.02
N PHE A 36 -1.45 4.34 4.11
CA PHE A 36 -1.21 4.17 2.68
C PHE A 36 -1.92 5.27 1.90
N PHE A 37 -1.28 5.76 0.84
CA PHE A 37 -1.78 6.78 -0.07
C PHE A 37 -1.29 6.46 -1.49
N GLY A 38 -1.92 7.02 -2.51
CA GLY A 38 -1.35 7.00 -3.85
C GLY A 38 -2.37 6.89 -4.98
N ILE A 39 -1.90 6.35 -6.11
CA ILE A 39 -2.64 6.22 -7.36
C ILE A 39 -2.51 4.77 -7.81
N GLY A 40 -3.62 4.09 -8.03
CA GLY A 40 -3.67 2.70 -8.45
C GLY A 40 -4.99 2.35 -9.11
N GLY A 41 -5.15 1.07 -9.44
CA GLY A 41 -6.42 0.52 -9.92
C GLY A 41 -7.34 0.17 -8.77
N SER A 42 -8.30 -0.71 -9.02
CA SER A 42 -9.32 -1.08 -8.03
C SER A 42 -8.83 -2.07 -6.97
N ARG A 43 -7.62 -2.63 -7.09
CA ARG A 43 -7.09 -3.60 -6.12
C ARG A 43 -6.27 -2.94 -5.02
N MET A 44 -5.54 -1.86 -5.33
CA MET A 44 -4.83 -1.01 -4.37
C MET A 44 -5.77 -0.07 -3.62
#